data_AF-A0AA38ZQ41-F1
#
_entry.id   AF-A0AA38ZQ41-F1
#
_cell.length_a   1.000
_cell.length_b   1.000
_cell.length_c   1.000
_cell.angle_alpha   90.00
_cell.angle_beta   90.00
_cell.angle_gamma   90.00
#
_symmetry.space_group_name_H-M   'P 1'
#
loop_
_entity.id
_entity.type
_entity.pdbx_description
1 polymer ?
#
loop_
_entity_poly.entity_id
_entity_poly.type
_entity_poly.pdbx_seq_one_letter_code
_entity_poly.pdbx_strand_id
1 'polypeptide(L)'
;MDENFLIWKQQALTMIQAFGLEGFIYNTSICPFEMTSSVWKSARQDQLLVFWLLSSMSESILQQMVGCNTISDIWRTFDKLEEIRLDNERRSSQNENIF
;
A
#
# COMPACT_ATOMS: atom_id res chain seq x y z
N MET A 1 1.16 -10.56 -11.41
CA MET A 1 1.59 -9.29 -10.79
C MET A 1 2.75 -8.78 -11.61
N ASP A 2 2.79 -7.47 -11.83
CA ASP A 2 3.81 -6.87 -12.68
C ASP A 2 5.21 -7.01 -12.09
N GLU A 3 6.21 -7.23 -12.96
CA GLU A 3 7.62 -7.40 -12.56
C GLU A 3 8.17 -6.20 -11.80
N ASN A 4 7.62 -5.00 -12.06
CA ASN A 4 8.08 -3.75 -11.45
C ASN A 4 7.37 -3.40 -10.14
N PHE A 5 6.47 -4.25 -9.64
CA PHE A 5 5.65 -3.95 -8.47
C PHE A 5 6.49 -3.65 -7.22
N LEU A 6 7.54 -4.42 -6.95
CA LEU A 6 8.41 -4.23 -5.78
C LEU A 6 9.20 -2.91 -5.86
N ILE A 7 9.71 -2.59 -7.05
CA ILE A 7 10.44 -1.33 -7.30
C ILE A 7 9.48 -0.15 -7.11
N TRP A 8 8.28 -0.24 -7.68
CA TRP A 8 7.24 0.78 -7.53
C TRP A 8 6.82 0.94 -6.05
N LYS A 9 6.62 -0.16 -5.31
CA LYS A 9 6.26 -0.13 -3.87
C LYS A 9 7.34 0.58 -3.06
N GLN A 10 8.62 0.31 -3.35
CA GLN A 10 9.75 0.99 -2.71
C GLN A 10 9.78 2.50 -3.03
N GLN A 11 9.54 2.89 -4.28
CA GLN A 11 9.48 4.30 -4.69
C GLN A 11 8.32 5.04 -4.02
N ALA A 12 7.15 4.43 -3.97
CA ALA A 12 5.98 4.95 -3.29
C ALA A 12 6.24 5.14 -1.79
N LEU A 13 6.83 4.14 -1.12
CA LEU A 13 7.17 4.22 0.31
C LEU A 13 8.17 5.35 0.59
N THR A 14 9.20 5.46 -0.23
CA THR A 14 10.23 6.50 -0.10
C THR A 14 9.62 7.91 -0.20
N MET A 15 8.67 8.09 -1.12
CA MET A 15 7.97 9.36 -1.29
C MET A 15 7.08 9.67 -0.08
N ILE A 16 6.29 8.70 0.40
CA ILE A 16 5.42 8.87 1.57
C ILE A 16 6.24 9.26 2.82
N GLN A 17 7.40 8.62 3.02
CA GLN A 17 8.33 8.95 4.10
C GLN A 17 8.95 10.34 3.94
N ALA A 18 9.33 10.73 2.72
CA ALA A 18 9.90 12.07 2.45
C ALA A 18 8.92 13.20 2.79
N PHE A 19 7.61 12.96 2.75
CA PHE A 19 6.58 13.91 3.14
C PHE A 19 6.15 13.80 4.61
N GLY A 20 6.74 12.89 5.40
CA GLY A 20 6.35 12.66 6.81
C GLY A 20 4.94 12.09 6.95
N LEU A 21 4.48 11.36 5.95
CA LEU A 21 3.12 10.83 5.86
C LEU A 21 3.06 9.34 6.25
N GLU A 22 4.14 8.75 6.76
CA GLU A 22 4.13 7.34 7.21
C GLU A 22 3.09 7.07 8.30
N GLY A 23 2.70 8.09 9.07
CA GLY A 23 1.65 8.00 10.09
C GLY A 23 0.29 7.57 9.55
N PHE A 24 0.03 7.74 8.25
CA PHE A 24 -1.18 7.26 7.58
C PHE A 24 -1.10 5.79 7.16
N ILE A 25 0.10 5.27 6.91
CA ILE A 25 0.31 3.84 6.60
C ILE A 25 0.14 3.03 7.87
N TYR A 26 0.82 3.44 8.95
CA TYR A 26 0.88 2.67 10.20
C TYR A 26 -0.27 2.98 11.16
N ASN A 27 -1.19 3.88 10.78
CA ASN A 27 -2.25 4.40 11.63
C ASN A 27 -1.73 4.94 12.97
N THR A 28 -0.49 5.42 13.00
CA THR A 28 0.21 5.95 14.19
C THR A 28 0.04 7.45 14.34
N SER A 29 -0.60 8.13 13.39
CA SER A 29 -0.94 9.54 13.51
C SER A 29 -2.04 9.73 14.56
N ILE A 30 -1.65 9.72 15.84
CA ILE A 30 -2.48 10.17 16.95
C ILE A 30 -2.70 11.66 16.72
N CYS A 31 -3.82 12.02 16.10
CA CYS A 31 -4.24 13.40 15.99
C CYS A 31 -4.47 13.90 17.43
N PRO A 32 -3.83 14.99 17.89
CA PRO A 32 -4.15 15.58 19.18
C PRO A 32 -5.65 15.87 19.19
N PHE A 33 -6.34 15.32 20.17
CA PHE A 33 -7.80 15.20 20.29
C PHE A 33 -8.59 16.52 20.16
N GLU A 34 -7.92 17.68 20.10
CA GLU A 34 -8.55 19.00 20.24
C GLU A 34 -8.65 19.85 18.96
N MET A 35 -8.21 19.37 17.78
CA MET A 35 -8.26 20.18 16.57
C MET A 35 -9.07 19.53 15.44
N THR A 36 -10.35 19.89 15.35
CA THR A 36 -11.22 19.50 14.21
C THR A 36 -10.57 19.84 12.87
N SER A 37 -9.84 20.96 12.78
CA SER A 37 -9.11 21.37 11.58
C SER A 37 -7.97 20.44 11.15
N SER A 38 -7.33 19.69 12.07
CA SER A 38 -6.27 18.74 11.72
C SER A 38 -6.83 17.42 11.18
N VAL A 39 -8.02 17.01 11.61
CA VAL A 39 -8.73 15.82 11.09
C VAL A 39 -9.12 16.00 9.62
N TRP A 40 -9.60 17.19 9.23
CA TRP A 40 -9.92 17.47 7.83
C TRP A 40 -8.66 17.54 6.95
N LYS A 41 -7.56 18.08 7.48
CA LYS A 41 -6.26 18.09 6.79
C LYS A 41 -5.74 16.68 6.59
N SER A 42 -5.84 15.82 7.60
CA SER A 42 -5.36 14.44 7.53
C SER A 42 -6.21 13.60 6.58
N ALA A 43 -7.54 13.70 6.63
CA ALA A 43 -8.42 13.02 5.69
C ALA A 43 -8.18 13.45 4.24
N ARG A 44 -7.94 14.75 4.01
CA ARG A 44 -7.62 15.26 2.67
C ARG A 44 -6.28 14.74 2.16
N GLN A 45 -5.26 14.68 3.02
CA GLN A 45 -3.95 14.14 2.67
C GLN A 45 -4.03 12.65 2.34
N ASP A 46 -4.76 11.88 3.14
CA ASP A 46 -5.00 10.45 2.89
C ASP A 46 -5.65 10.24 1.51
N GLN A 47 -6.71 10.98 1.18
CA GLN A 47 -7.39 10.86 -0.12
C GLN A 47 -6.53 11.29 -1.31
N LEU A 48 -5.67 12.31 -1.14
CA LEU A 48 -4.73 12.71 -2.19
C LEU A 48 -3.67 11.62 -2.44
N LEU A 49 -3.18 10.98 -1.38
CA LEU A 49 -2.25 9.86 -1.52
C LEU A 49 -2.92 8.64 -2.15
N VAL A 50 -4.15 8.31 -1.75
CA VAL A 50 -4.95 7.24 -2.38
C VAL A 50 -5.08 7.49 -3.88
N PHE A 51 -5.51 8.70 -4.27
CA PHE A 51 -5.63 9.07 -5.67
C PHE A 51 -4.31 8.95 -6.43
N TRP A 52 -3.22 9.49 -5.87
CA TRP A 52 -1.91 9.46 -6.51
C TRP A 52 -1.40 8.02 -6.66
N LEU A 53 -1.50 7.22 -5.61
CA LEU A 53 -1.09 5.82 -5.60
C LEU A 53 -1.85 5.04 -6.68
N LEU A 54 -3.18 5.08 -6.66
CA LEU A 54 -4.00 4.37 -7.64
C LEU A 54 -3.66 4.81 -9.08
N SER A 55 -3.48 6.11 -9.30
CA SER A 55 -3.14 6.66 -10.63
C SER A 55 -1.76 6.22 -11.12
N SER A 56 -0.84 5.86 -10.22
CA SER A 56 0.51 5.42 -10.57
C SER A 56 0.65 3.91 -10.72
N MET A 57 -0.37 3.14 -10.35
CA MET A 57 -0.39 1.69 -10.46
C MET A 57 -0.76 1.24 -11.87
N SER A 58 -0.34 0.04 -12.23
CA SER A 58 -0.80 -0.63 -13.43
C SER A 58 -2.21 -1.21 -13.24
N GLU A 59 -2.87 -1.50 -14.37
CA GLU A 59 -4.23 -2.04 -14.37
C GLU A 59 -4.36 -3.38 -13.62
N SER A 60 -3.33 -4.24 -13.70
CA SER A 60 -3.29 -5.53 -13.02
C SER A 60 -3.28 -5.40 -11.49
N ILE A 61 -2.64 -4.37 -10.97
CA ILE A 61 -2.59 -4.05 -9.53
C ILE A 61 -3.83 -3.28 -9.12
N LEU A 62 -4.32 -2.36 -9.95
CA LEU A 62 -5.56 -1.60 -9.71
C LEU A 62 -6.77 -2.51 -9.48
N GLN A 63 -6.88 -3.60 -10.25
CA GLN A 63 -7.94 -4.60 -10.06
C GLN A 63 -7.92 -5.24 -8.66
N GLN A 64 -6.74 -5.35 -8.04
CA GLN A 64 -6.59 -5.88 -6.67
C GLN A 64 -6.88 -4.82 -5.59
N MET A 65 -6.89 -3.54 -5.95
CA MET A 65 -7.12 -2.43 -5.02
C MET A 65 -8.59 -1.98 -4.96
N VAL A 66 -9.48 -2.65 -5.71
CA VAL A 66 -10.91 -2.33 -5.73
C VAL A 66 -11.49 -2.41 -4.31
N GLY A 67 -12.10 -1.31 -3.85
CA GLY A 67 -12.69 -1.20 -2.52
C GLY A 67 -11.76 -0.64 -1.44
N CYS A 68 -10.48 -0.37 -1.75
CA CYS A 68 -9.58 0.34 -0.84
C CYS A 68 -9.88 1.84 -0.88
N ASN A 69 -10.25 2.42 0.27
CA ASN A 69 -10.63 3.83 0.35
C ASN A 69 -9.62 4.68 1.12
N THR A 70 -8.69 4.04 1.83
CA THR A 70 -7.62 4.72 2.60
C THR A 70 -6.26 4.20 2.18
N ILE A 71 -5.20 4.98 2.45
CA ILE A 71 -3.83 4.52 2.15
C ILE A 71 -3.47 3.27 2.96
N SER A 72 -4.01 3.17 4.18
CA SER A 72 -3.88 1.99 5.04
C SER A 72 -4.46 0.73 4.37
N ASP A 73 -5.62 0.84 3.72
CA ASP A 73 -6.25 -0.30 3.02
C ASP A 73 -5.42 -0.75 1.82
N ILE A 74 -4.92 0.21 1.04
CA ILE A 74 -4.03 -0.04 -0.10
C ILE A 74 -2.76 -0.77 0.39
N TRP A 75 -2.14 -0.26 1.46
CA TRP A 75 -0.89 -0.82 1.97
C TRP A 75 -1.04 -2.23 2.54
N ARG A 76 -2.12 -2.48 3.28
CA ARG A 76 -2.46 -3.84 3.76
C ARG A 76 -2.69 -4.82 2.62
N THR A 77 -3.27 -4.35 1.53
CA THR A 77 -3.50 -5.18 0.35
C THR A 77 -2.17 -5.52 -0.34
N PHE A 78 -1.23 -4.57 -0.41
CA PHE A 78 0.12 -4.85 -0.90
C PHE A 78 0.86 -5.90 -0.07
N ASP A 79 0.79 -5.82 1.26
CA ASP A 79 1.46 -6.78 2.13
C ASP A 79 0.88 -8.19 1.96
N LYS A 80 -0.44 -8.30 1.83
CA LYS A 80 -1.11 -9.58 1.52
C LYS A 80 -0.71 -10.15 0.16
N LEU A 81 -0.61 -9.30 -0.87
CA LEU A 81 -0.19 -9.74 -2.20
C LEU A 81 1.25 -10.27 -2.17
N GLU A 82 2.14 -9.59 -1.46
CA GLU A 82 3.53 -10.02 -1.28
C GLU A 82 3.62 -11.35 -0.53
N GLU A 83 2.84 -11.53 0.53
CA GLU A 83 2.74 -12.79 1.27
C GLU A 83 2.27 -13.95 0.37
N ILE A 84 1.19 -13.74 -0.40
CA ILE A 84 0.67 -14.73 -1.36
C ILE A 84 1.73 -15.09 -2.40
N ARG A 85 2.50 -14.11 -2.88
CA ARG A 85 3.58 -14.35 -3.86
C ARG A 85 4.65 -15.27 -3.28
N LEU A 86 5.12 -14.98 -2.06
CA LEU A 86 6.13 -15.77 -1.38
C LEU A 86 5.64 -17.21 -1.10
N ASP A 87 4.37 -17.37 -0.76
CA ASP A 87 3.76 -18.70 -0.55
C ASP A 87 3.58 -19.49 -1.86
N ASN A 88 3.30 -18.81 -2.97
CA ASN A 88 3.27 -19.45 -4.29
C ASN A 88 4.66 -19.92 -4.71
N GLU A 89 5.70 -19.11 -4.52
CA GLU A 89 7.08 -19.47 -4.83
C GLU A 89 7.56 -20.67 -4.01
N ARG A 90 7.29 -20.70 -2.70
CA ARG A 90 7.61 -21.85 -1.83
C ARG A 90 6.96 -23.15 -2.28
N ARG A 91 5.69 -23.10 -2.68
CA ARG A 91 4.94 -24.28 -3.16
C ARG A 91 5.44 -24.79 -4.50
N SER A 92 5.80 -23.89 -5.43
CA SER A 92 6.41 -24.29 -6.71
C SER A 92 7.74 -25.00 -6.50
N SER A 93 8.60 -24.48 -5.62
CA SER A 93 9.88 -25.14 -5.28
C SER A 93 9.69 -26.49 -4.59
N GLN A 94 8.63 -26.67 -3.79
CA GLN A 94 8.33 -27.97 -3.18
C GLN A 94 7.81 -28.99 -4.21
N ASN A 95 6.99 -28.57 -5.17
CA ASN A 95 6.43 -29.46 -6.19
C ASN A 95 7.48 -29.92 -7.21
N GLU A 96 8.50 -29.10 -7.51
CA GLU A 96 9.62 -29.48 -8.39
C GLU A 96 10.58 -30.50 -7.75
N ASN A 97 10.61 -30.61 -6.42
CA ASN A 97 11.45 -31.57 -5.68
C ASN A 97 10.80 -32.96 -5.47
N ILE A 98 9.63 -33.21 -6.06
CA ILE A 98 8.86 -34.47 -5.91
C ILE A 98 8.92 -35.32 -7.21
N PHE A 99 9.62 -34.86 -8.25
CA PHE A 99 9.95 -35.62 -9.47
C PHE A 99 11.46 -35.84 -9.57
#